data_AF-A0A7X8VCK3-F1
#
_entry.id   AF-A0A7X8VCK3-F1
#
_cell.length_a   1.000
_cell.length_b   1.000
_cell.length_c   1.000
_cell.angle_alpha   90.00
_cell.angle_beta   90.00
_cell.angle_gamma   90.00
#
_symmetry.space_group_name_H-M   'P 1'
#
loop_
_entity.id
_entity.type
_entity.pdbx_description
1 polymer ?
#
loop_
_entity_poly.entity_id
_entity_poly.type
_entity_poly.pdbx_seq_one_letter_code
_entity_poly.pdbx_strand_id
1 'polypeptide(L)'
;MDWTFLDRVDKNLLYVYARSLSKRNSKANYQTLYKIGEDCCNDEVDFKCAEKRREIAFYVVWFVYRYVLACKTLEQALRFANEKTLIEYKLSPFFSKRHIYIGAYGLKEVYLYCEEDIKIVLEILYNRYDFWEQLSCFVNHTKNTKRTTHKRCLQNIKEYEEMINNNNRYKKMARGKKK
;
A
#
# COMPACT_ATOMS: atom_id res chain seq x y z
N MET A 1 -8.07 -5.07 -5.28
CA MET A 1 -7.57 -3.79 -5.80
C MET A 1 -7.24 -4.02 -7.26
N ASP A 2 -7.57 -3.07 -8.15
CA ASP A 2 -7.10 -3.14 -9.54
C ASP A 2 -5.66 -2.62 -9.59
N TRP A 3 -4.73 -3.46 -10.01
CA TRP A 3 -3.31 -3.12 -10.09
C TRP A 3 -2.85 -2.63 -11.47
N THR A 4 -3.76 -2.55 -12.45
CA THR A 4 -3.42 -2.19 -13.83
C THR A 4 -2.78 -0.81 -13.96
N PHE A 5 -2.97 0.07 -12.98
CA PHE A 5 -2.32 1.39 -12.94
C PHE A 5 -0.79 1.30 -12.85
N LEU A 6 -0.23 0.22 -12.29
CA LEU A 6 1.22 -0.01 -12.21
C LEU A 6 1.85 -0.39 -13.55
N ASP A 7 1.05 -0.87 -14.49
CA ASP A 7 1.50 -1.36 -15.80
C ASP A 7 1.36 -0.29 -16.89
N ARG A 8 0.75 0.86 -16.57
CA ARG A 8 0.59 2.00 -17.48
C ARG A 8 1.64 3.07 -17.18
N VAL A 9 2.21 3.67 -18.21
CA VAL A 9 3.16 4.79 -18.03
C VAL A 9 2.39 6.10 -17.88
N ASP A 10 2.28 6.62 -16.65
CA ASP A 10 1.77 7.97 -16.37
C ASP A 10 2.88 9.02 -16.52
N LYS A 11 3.05 9.53 -17.74
CA LYS A 11 4.09 10.53 -18.07
C LYS A 11 3.97 11.81 -17.23
N ASN A 12 2.75 12.25 -16.93
CA ASN A 12 2.52 13.48 -16.18
C ASN A 12 2.97 13.32 -14.73
N LEU A 13 2.58 12.22 -14.09
CA LEU A 13 3.02 11.91 -12.73
C LEU A 13 4.55 11.77 -12.65
N LEU A 14 5.16 11.07 -13.61
CA LEU A 14 6.61 10.90 -13.68
C LEU A 14 7.35 12.23 -13.89
N TYR A 15 6.81 13.14 -14.71
CA TYR A 15 7.40 14.47 -14.90
C TYR A 15 7.35 15.30 -13.61
N VAL A 16 6.22 15.29 -12.90
CA VAL A 16 6.08 15.99 -11.61
C VAL A 16 7.01 15.37 -10.56
N TYR A 17 7.13 14.05 -10.54
CA TYR A 17 8.04 13.35 -9.63
C TYR A 17 9.50 13.66 -9.94
N ALA A 18 9.94 13.63 -11.20
CA ALA A 18 11.29 14.01 -11.61
C ALA A 18 11.62 15.47 -11.20
N ARG A 19 10.67 16.40 -11.36
CA ARG A 19 10.82 17.78 -10.88
C ARG A 19 10.96 17.86 -9.35
N SER A 20 10.35 16.93 -8.62
CA SER A 20 10.51 16.85 -7.17
C SER A 20 11.91 16.36 -6.76
N LEU A 21 12.54 15.49 -7.57
CA LEU A 21 13.90 14.98 -7.34
C LEU A 21 14.97 16.06 -7.54
N SER A 22 14.83 16.92 -8.54
CA SER A 22 15.87 17.91 -8.91
C SER A 22 16.19 18.96 -7.85
N LYS A 23 15.32 19.20 -6.87
CA LYS A 23 15.56 20.14 -5.78
C LYS A 23 16.40 19.53 -4.66
N ARG A 24 17.73 19.74 -4.67
CA ARG A 24 18.71 19.12 -3.74
C ARG A 24 18.37 19.23 -2.24
N ASN A 25 17.74 20.32 -1.78
CA ASN A 25 17.52 20.58 -0.35
C ASN A 25 16.05 20.77 0.07
N SER A 26 15.08 20.66 -0.85
CA SER A 26 13.67 20.81 -0.49
C SER A 26 13.02 19.45 -0.27
N LYS A 27 12.31 19.28 0.85
CA LYS A 27 11.32 18.20 0.99
C LYS A 27 10.44 18.22 -0.26
N ALA A 28 10.36 17.11 -0.98
CA ALA A 28 9.45 17.02 -2.12
C ALA A 28 8.04 17.35 -1.62
N ASN A 29 7.36 18.31 -2.26
CA ASN A 29 5.99 18.63 -1.89
C ASN A 29 5.06 17.68 -2.65
N TYR A 30 4.80 16.51 -2.06
CA TYR A 30 3.94 15.48 -2.65
C TYR A 30 2.50 15.94 -2.86
N GLN A 31 2.04 17.03 -2.22
CA GLN A 31 0.73 17.62 -2.51
C GLN A 31 0.58 17.94 -4.00
N THR A 32 1.68 18.34 -4.65
CA THR A 32 1.70 18.58 -6.11
C THR A 32 1.64 17.31 -6.95
N LEU A 33 2.06 16.15 -6.42
CA LEU A 33 1.90 14.86 -7.10
C LEU A 33 0.44 14.43 -7.12
N TYR A 34 -0.30 14.80 -6.08
CA TYR A 34 -1.67 14.34 -5.92
C TYR A 34 -2.66 15.18 -6.73
N LYS A 35 -2.38 16.47 -7.03
CA LYS A 35 -3.36 17.42 -7.61
C LYS A 35 -4.73 17.37 -6.90
N ILE A 36 -4.72 17.02 -5.62
CA ILE A 36 -5.90 16.89 -4.77
C ILE A 36 -5.89 18.10 -3.84
N GLY A 37 -6.98 18.86 -3.81
CA GLY A 37 -7.15 19.99 -2.90
C GLY A 37 -7.04 19.54 -1.45
N GLU A 38 -6.41 20.34 -0.59
CA GLU A 38 -6.20 20.01 0.83
C GLU A 38 -7.50 19.93 1.64
N ASP A 39 -8.58 20.52 1.15
CA ASP A 39 -9.85 20.63 1.85
C ASP A 39 -10.98 19.95 1.05
N CYS A 40 -11.24 18.70 1.39
CA CYS A 40 -12.39 17.96 0.88
C CYS A 40 -13.41 17.86 2.02
N CYS A 41 -14.35 18.80 2.15
CA CYS A 41 -15.31 18.86 3.25
C CYS A 41 -16.43 17.78 3.17
N ASN A 42 -16.18 16.63 2.53
CA ASN A 42 -17.16 15.57 2.29
C ASN A 42 -16.46 14.19 2.34
N ASP A 43 -16.98 13.28 3.17
CA ASP A 43 -16.45 11.93 3.41
C ASP A 43 -16.22 11.12 2.12
N GLU A 44 -17.10 11.26 1.11
CA GLU A 44 -16.95 10.55 -0.16
C GLU A 44 -15.78 11.10 -0.99
N VAL A 45 -15.53 12.41 -0.90
CA VAL A 45 -14.41 13.06 -1.57
C VAL A 45 -13.11 12.68 -0.85
N ASP A 46 -13.12 12.66 0.48
CA ASP A 46 -11.99 12.20 1.30
C ASP A 46 -11.56 10.76 1.00
N PHE A 47 -12.53 9.84 0.84
CA PHE A 47 -12.27 8.46 0.43
C PHE A 47 -11.54 8.40 -0.92
N LYS A 48 -12.12 9.05 -1.96
CA LYS A 48 -11.53 9.07 -3.31
C LYS A 48 -10.14 9.69 -3.30
N CYS A 49 -9.95 10.74 -2.51
CA CYS A 49 -8.68 11.42 -2.35
C CYS A 49 -7.63 10.56 -1.62
N ALA A 50 -8.02 9.82 -0.59
CA ALA A 50 -7.13 8.91 0.12
C ALA A 50 -6.70 7.72 -0.75
N GLU A 51 -7.64 7.08 -1.46
CA GLU A 51 -7.34 6.01 -2.43
C GLU A 51 -6.42 6.51 -3.54
N LYS A 52 -6.67 7.71 -4.09
CA LYS A 52 -5.81 8.27 -5.13
C LYS A 52 -4.40 8.59 -4.64
N ARG A 53 -4.27 9.11 -3.42
CA ARG A 53 -2.96 9.32 -2.76
C ARG A 53 -2.20 8.00 -2.62
N ARG A 54 -2.89 6.94 -2.19
CA ARG A 54 -2.32 5.60 -2.06
C ARG A 54 -1.86 5.05 -3.41
N GLU A 55 -2.69 5.11 -4.45
CA GLU A 55 -2.31 4.67 -5.82
C GLU A 55 -1.07 5.38 -6.32
N ILE A 56 -1.00 6.71 -6.15
CA ILE A 56 0.15 7.51 -6.59
C ILE A 56 1.42 7.11 -5.84
N ALA A 57 1.32 6.92 -4.51
CA ALA A 57 2.46 6.47 -3.71
C ALA A 57 2.95 5.08 -4.15
N PHE A 58 2.04 4.12 -4.34
CA PHE A 58 2.34 2.79 -4.87
C PHE A 58 2.95 2.83 -6.26
N TYR A 59 2.43 3.66 -7.15
CA TYR A 59 2.95 3.83 -8.49
C TYR A 59 4.39 4.35 -8.47
N VAL A 60 4.67 5.40 -7.69
CA VAL A 60 6.02 5.99 -7.61
C VAL A 60 7.01 4.99 -7.01
N VAL A 61 6.64 4.31 -5.92
CA VAL A 61 7.49 3.26 -5.33
C VAL A 61 7.75 2.14 -6.34
N TRP A 62 6.69 1.61 -6.98
CA TRP A 62 6.83 0.59 -8.01
C TRP A 62 7.74 1.05 -9.13
N PHE A 63 7.54 2.26 -9.64
CA PHE A 63 8.31 2.78 -10.76
C PHE A 63 9.80 2.88 -10.45
N VAL A 64 10.14 3.42 -9.27
CA VAL A 64 11.54 3.53 -8.82
C VAL A 64 12.19 2.16 -8.76
N TYR A 65 11.58 1.20 -8.06
CA TYR A 65 12.20 -0.11 -7.90
C TYR A 65 12.23 -0.90 -9.22
N ARG A 66 11.12 -0.92 -9.97
CA ARG A 66 10.99 -1.72 -11.20
C ARG A 66 11.84 -1.18 -12.34
N TYR A 67 11.81 0.14 -12.57
CA TYR A 67 12.35 0.74 -13.79
C TYR A 67 13.62 1.55 -13.55
N VAL A 68 13.74 2.26 -12.43
CA VAL A 68 14.94 3.09 -12.15
C VAL A 68 16.07 2.22 -11.58
N LEU A 69 15.76 1.42 -10.56
CA LEU A 69 16.68 0.44 -9.97
C LEU A 69 16.72 -0.89 -10.74
N ALA A 70 15.91 -1.03 -11.79
CA ALA A 70 15.81 -2.20 -12.65
C ALA A 70 15.58 -3.54 -11.91
N CYS A 71 14.89 -3.51 -10.76
CA CYS A 71 14.59 -4.72 -10.00
C CYS A 71 13.49 -5.52 -10.72
N LYS A 72 13.86 -6.73 -11.16
CA LYS A 72 12.95 -7.64 -11.84
C LYS A 72 12.15 -8.53 -10.90
N THR A 73 12.71 -8.82 -9.73
CA THR A 73 12.12 -9.70 -8.71
C THR A 73 12.02 -9.00 -7.36
N LEU A 74 11.21 -9.56 -6.46
CA LEU A 74 11.08 -9.07 -5.09
C LEU A 74 12.42 -9.13 -4.35
N GLU A 75 13.18 -10.23 -4.50
CA GLU A 75 14.48 -10.39 -3.83
C GLU A 75 15.47 -9.29 -4.24
N GLN A 76 15.44 -8.88 -5.52
CA GLN A 76 16.26 -7.78 -6.00
C GLN A 76 15.81 -6.46 -5.35
N ALA A 77 14.51 -6.19 -5.32
CA ALA A 77 13.97 -4.99 -4.70
C ALA A 77 14.29 -4.90 -3.20
N LEU A 78 14.19 -6.02 -2.47
CA LEU A 78 14.48 -6.07 -1.04
C LEU A 78 15.94 -5.74 -0.69
N ARG A 79 16.89 -5.91 -1.62
CA ARG A 79 18.30 -5.47 -1.41
C ARG A 79 18.43 -3.95 -1.36
N PHE A 80 17.53 -3.23 -2.02
CA PHE A 80 17.47 -1.77 -2.03
C PHE A 80 16.45 -1.20 -1.02
N ALA A 81 15.77 -2.05 -0.26
CA ALA A 81 14.79 -1.66 0.77
C ALA A 81 15.46 -1.09 2.04
N ASN A 82 16.15 0.03 1.90
CA ASN A 82 16.91 0.70 2.95
C ASN A 82 16.71 2.23 2.93
N GLU A 83 17.00 2.88 4.07
CA GLU A 83 16.87 4.34 4.28
C GLU A 83 17.63 5.13 3.20
N LYS A 84 18.85 4.74 2.85
CA LYS A 84 19.65 5.44 1.82
C LYS A 84 18.90 5.54 0.49
N THR A 85 18.30 4.44 0.04
CA THR A 85 17.50 4.41 -1.20
C THR A 85 16.25 5.26 -1.06
N LEU A 86 15.57 5.20 0.08
CA LEU A 86 14.38 6.03 0.33
C LEU A 86 14.72 7.53 0.32
N ILE A 87 15.88 7.94 0.85
CA ILE A 87 16.33 9.32 0.82
C ILE A 87 16.71 9.75 -0.59
N GLU A 88 17.54 8.95 -1.28
CA GLU A 88 18.05 9.23 -2.62
C GLU A 88 16.92 9.46 -3.63
N TYR A 89 15.90 8.60 -3.58
CA TYR A 89 14.72 8.69 -4.45
C TYR A 89 13.57 9.47 -3.84
N LYS A 90 13.76 10.14 -2.70
CA LYS A 90 12.70 10.88 -1.99
C LYS A 90 11.41 10.03 -1.91
N LEU A 91 11.47 8.93 -1.19
CA LEU A 91 10.33 8.04 -0.92
C LEU A 91 9.91 8.10 0.55
N SER A 92 10.81 8.47 1.47
CA SER A 92 10.53 8.63 2.91
C SER A 92 9.25 9.42 3.22
N PRO A 93 8.91 10.51 2.48
CA PRO A 93 7.70 11.27 2.79
C PRO A 93 6.38 10.51 2.59
N PHE A 94 6.36 9.41 1.82
CA PHE A 94 5.19 8.53 1.75
C PHE A 94 4.92 7.81 3.08
N PHE A 95 5.98 7.54 3.85
CA PHE A 95 5.94 6.86 5.14
C PHE A 95 5.83 7.82 6.32
N SER A 96 5.82 9.14 6.12
CA SER A 96 5.64 10.10 7.24
C SER A 96 4.26 10.76 7.30
N LYS A 97 3.44 10.66 6.25
CA LYS A 97 2.20 11.46 6.09
C LYS A 97 0.91 10.67 5.83
N ARG A 98 0.76 9.44 6.37
CA ARG A 98 -0.45 8.60 6.17
C ARG A 98 -0.82 8.41 4.67
N HIS A 99 0.14 8.52 3.77
CA HIS A 99 -0.11 8.39 2.33
C HIS A 99 -0.23 6.94 1.87
N ILE A 100 0.46 6.04 2.56
CA ILE A 100 0.39 4.60 2.31
C ILE A 100 -0.36 3.93 3.45
N TYR A 101 -1.36 3.14 3.08
CA TYR A 101 -2.05 2.22 3.97
C TYR A 101 -2.37 0.92 3.22
N ILE A 102 -2.49 -0.16 3.98
CA ILE A 102 -2.97 -1.45 3.50
C ILE A 102 -4.42 -1.66 3.92
N GLY A 103 -5.15 -2.49 3.18
CA GLY A 103 -6.57 -2.71 3.40
C GLY A 103 -7.44 -1.72 2.62
N ALA A 104 -8.56 -1.29 3.22
CA ALA A 104 -9.58 -0.45 2.60
C ALA A 104 -9.88 0.72 3.52
N TYR A 105 -9.86 1.93 2.96
CA TYR A 105 -10.09 3.16 3.69
C TYR A 105 -11.49 3.18 4.34
N GLY A 106 -11.57 3.64 5.59
CA GLY A 106 -12.81 3.78 6.35
C GLY A 106 -13.36 2.49 6.97
N LEU A 107 -12.76 1.33 6.66
CA LEU A 107 -13.13 0.05 7.24
C LEU A 107 -12.08 -0.43 8.23
N LYS A 108 -10.89 -0.74 7.71
CA LYS A 108 -9.84 -1.45 8.46
C LYS A 108 -8.46 -1.09 7.91
N GLU A 109 -8.20 0.17 7.56
CA GLU A 109 -6.89 0.54 7.04
C GLU A 109 -5.78 0.50 8.11
N VAL A 110 -4.59 0.12 7.67
CA VAL A 110 -3.39 0.13 8.49
C VAL A 110 -2.37 1.00 7.77
N TYR A 111 -2.13 2.17 8.33
CA TYR A 111 -1.14 3.09 7.79
C TYR A 111 0.26 2.50 7.97
N LEU A 112 1.10 2.69 6.95
CA LEU A 112 2.52 2.37 6.98
C LEU A 112 3.28 3.67 7.25
N TYR A 113 3.91 3.76 8.41
CA TYR A 113 4.48 5.00 8.95
C TYR A 113 5.96 4.91 9.33
N CYS A 114 6.60 3.77 9.05
CA CYS A 114 8.04 3.61 9.26
C CYS A 114 8.72 3.28 7.94
N GLU A 115 9.98 3.70 7.79
CA GLU A 115 10.74 3.44 6.58
C GLU A 115 10.94 1.94 6.34
N GLU A 116 11.03 1.11 7.39
CA GLU A 116 11.12 -0.35 7.25
C GLU A 116 9.88 -0.96 6.59
N ASP A 117 8.74 -0.26 6.59
CA ASP A 117 7.51 -0.71 5.95
C ASP A 117 7.61 -0.76 4.43
N ILE A 118 8.67 -0.17 3.83
CA ILE A 118 8.94 -0.33 2.40
C ILE A 118 9.00 -1.82 1.99
N LYS A 119 9.48 -2.71 2.87
CA LYS A 119 9.54 -4.16 2.58
C LYS A 119 8.15 -4.75 2.38
N ILE A 120 7.18 -4.31 3.20
CA ILE A 120 5.78 -4.71 3.10
C ILE A 120 5.19 -4.17 1.80
N VAL A 121 5.43 -2.90 1.48
CA VAL A 121 4.96 -2.27 0.23
C VAL A 121 5.52 -3.01 -0.99
N LEU A 122 6.81 -3.33 -1.01
CA LEU A 122 7.42 -4.05 -2.13
C LEU A 122 6.84 -5.45 -2.29
N GLU A 123 6.68 -6.20 -1.20
CA GLU A 123 6.07 -7.53 -1.28
C GLU A 123 4.64 -7.47 -1.86
N ILE A 124 3.83 -6.50 -1.42
CA ILE A 124 2.49 -6.26 -1.97
C ILE A 124 2.54 -5.95 -3.46
N LEU A 125 3.44 -5.06 -3.90
CA LEU A 125 3.50 -4.61 -5.30
C LEU A 125 4.01 -5.69 -6.25
N TYR A 126 4.99 -6.50 -5.83
CA TYR A 126 5.54 -7.57 -6.67
C TYR A 126 4.59 -8.77 -6.77
N ASN A 127 3.86 -9.08 -5.70
CA ASN A 127 2.91 -10.20 -5.70
C ASN A 127 1.47 -9.78 -6.03
N ARG A 128 1.20 -8.47 -6.16
CA ARG A 128 -0.11 -7.90 -6.50
C ARG A 128 -1.21 -8.36 -5.53
N TYR A 129 -0.88 -8.36 -4.24
CA TYR A 129 -1.76 -8.88 -3.19
C TYR A 129 -3.14 -8.22 -3.15
N ASP A 130 -4.16 -9.04 -2.95
CA ASP A 130 -5.51 -8.59 -2.64
C ASP A 130 -5.61 -8.03 -1.20
N PHE A 131 -6.83 -7.64 -0.80
CA PHE A 131 -7.06 -7.02 0.51
C PHE A 131 -6.59 -7.90 1.69
N TRP A 132 -6.85 -9.20 1.66
CA TRP A 132 -6.56 -10.11 2.79
C TRP A 132 -5.10 -10.54 2.78
N GLU A 133 -4.54 -10.72 1.59
CA GLU A 133 -3.12 -10.99 1.41
C GLU A 133 -2.27 -9.81 1.90
N GLN A 134 -2.70 -8.57 1.67
CA GLN A 134 -2.02 -7.38 2.21
C GLN A 134 -2.00 -7.37 3.76
N LEU A 135 -3.13 -7.67 4.40
CA LEU A 135 -3.19 -7.74 5.87
C LEU A 135 -2.31 -8.87 6.42
N SER A 136 -2.31 -10.02 5.75
CA SER A 136 -1.49 -11.17 6.12
C SER A 136 0.01 -10.87 5.97
N CYS A 137 0.39 -10.20 4.88
CA CYS A 137 1.74 -9.72 4.65
C CYS A 137 2.23 -8.84 5.80
N PHE A 138 1.43 -7.85 6.19
CA PHE A 138 1.77 -6.97 7.31
C PHE A 138 1.96 -7.73 8.62
N VAL A 139 1.06 -8.67 8.94
CA VAL A 139 1.17 -9.49 10.15
C VAL A 139 2.47 -10.29 10.15
N ASN A 140 2.83 -10.89 9.03
CA ASN A 140 4.07 -11.67 8.89
C ASN A 140 5.31 -10.81 9.13
N HIS A 141 5.37 -9.61 8.54
CA HIS A 141 6.49 -8.68 8.72
C HIS A 141 6.55 -8.06 10.11
N THR A 142 5.43 -8.02 10.84
CA THR A 142 5.34 -7.35 12.15
C THR A 142 5.24 -8.30 13.35
N LYS A 143 5.33 -9.62 13.12
CA LYS A 143 5.15 -10.69 14.14
C LYS A 143 5.97 -10.49 15.42
N ASN A 144 7.19 -9.99 15.30
CA ASN A 144 8.11 -9.77 16.43
C ASN A 144 8.24 -8.29 16.84
N THR A 145 7.35 -7.43 16.34
CA THR A 145 7.39 -5.99 16.63
C THR A 145 6.37 -5.61 17.70
N LYS A 146 6.61 -4.50 18.40
CA LYS A 146 5.67 -3.96 19.42
C LYS A 146 4.53 -3.13 18.81
N ARG A 147 4.20 -3.31 17.53
CA ARG A 147 3.18 -2.49 16.85
C ARG A 147 1.79 -2.83 17.39
N THR A 148 1.09 -1.83 17.93
CA THR A 148 -0.27 -1.96 18.46
C THR A 148 -1.26 -2.42 17.39
N THR A 149 -1.04 -2.03 16.13
CA THR A 149 -1.85 -2.43 14.98
C THR A 149 -1.76 -3.91 14.62
N HIS A 150 -0.68 -4.61 15.00
CA HIS A 150 -0.50 -6.04 14.72
C HIS A 150 -1.63 -6.90 15.29
N LYS A 151 -1.96 -6.72 16.58
CA LYS A 151 -3.04 -7.46 17.25
C LYS A 151 -4.40 -7.20 16.60
N ARG A 152 -4.66 -5.96 16.20
CA ARG A 152 -5.90 -5.57 15.50
C ARG A 152 -6.00 -6.25 14.12
N CYS A 153 -4.91 -6.31 13.37
CA CYS A 153 -4.89 -7.01 12.07
C CYS A 153 -5.12 -8.50 12.23
N LEU A 154 -4.46 -9.14 13.20
CA LEU A 154 -4.68 -10.56 13.51
C LEU A 154 -6.14 -10.86 13.83
N GLN A 155 -6.78 -10.02 14.65
CA GLN A 155 -8.18 -10.18 14.98
C GLN A 155 -9.08 -10.05 13.73
N ASN A 156 -8.81 -9.06 12.87
CA ASN A 156 -9.54 -8.87 11.63
C ASN A 156 -9.43 -10.07 10.67
N ILE A 157 -8.24 -10.68 10.57
CA ILE A 157 -8.02 -11.87 9.74
C ILE A 157 -8.82 -13.06 10.31
N LYS A 158 -8.76 -13.29 11.62
CA LYS A 158 -9.52 -14.37 12.27
C LYS A 158 -11.03 -14.25 12.07
N GLU A 159 -11.59 -13.05 12.26
CA GLU A 159 -13.01 -12.78 12.03
C GLU A 159 -13.44 -13.11 10.59
N TYR A 160 -12.57 -12.82 9.62
CA TYR A 160 -12.82 -13.13 8.22
C TYR A 160 -12.75 -14.62 7.92
N GLU A 161 -11.75 -15.32 8.45
CA GLU A 161 -11.63 -16.78 8.33
C GLU A 161 -12.86 -17.48 8.92
N GLU A 162 -13.35 -17.03 10.08
CA GLU A 162 -14.58 -17.52 10.70
C GLU A 162 -15.81 -17.27 9.83
N MET A 163 -15.94 -16.07 9.25
CA MET A 163 -17.04 -15.73 8.35
C MET A 163 -17.06 -16.62 7.10
N ILE A 164 -15.91 -16.85 6.46
CA ILE A 164 -15.80 -17.76 5.30
C ILE A 164 -16.20 -19.18 5.71
N ASN A 165 -15.66 -19.68 6.83
CA ASN A 165 -15.93 -21.02 7.32
C ASN A 165 -17.42 -21.23 7.59
N ASN A 166 -18.08 -20.25 8.20
CA ASN A 166 -19.52 -20.29 8.46
C ASN A 166 -20.32 -20.27 7.16
N ASN A 167 -19.99 -19.39 6.21
CA ASN A 167 -20.64 -19.35 4.89
C ASN A 167 -20.50 -20.67 4.13
N ASN A 168 -19.32 -21.31 4.20
CA ASN A 168 -19.08 -22.62 3.59
C ASN A 168 -19.89 -23.73 4.26
N ARG A 169 -20.04 -23.68 5.59
CA ARG A 169 -20.92 -24.59 6.35
C ARG A 169 -22.38 -24.43 5.94
N TYR A 170 -22.90 -23.20 5.83
CA TYR A 170 -24.27 -22.94 5.38
C TYR A 170 -24.51 -23.45 3.94
N LYS A 171 -23.57 -23.20 3.01
CA LYS A 171 -23.68 -23.69 1.62
C LYS A 171 -23.70 -25.22 1.55
N LYS A 172 -22.94 -25.92 2.40
CA LYS A 172 -22.96 -27.40 2.48
C LYS A 172 -24.30 -27.91 3.02
N MET A 173 -24.85 -27.30 4.07
CA MET A 173 -26.15 -27.68 4.63
C MET A 173 -27.31 -27.45 3.66
N ALA A 174 -27.29 -26.34 2.91
CA ALA A 174 -28.30 -26.02 1.91
C ALA A 174 -28.30 -26.99 0.71
N ARG A 175 -27.15 -27.56 0.35
CA ARG A 175 -27.03 -28.60 -0.68
C ARG A 175 -27.48 -29.98 -0.19
N GLY A 176 -27.36 -30.26 1.12
CA GLY A 176 -27.79 -31.51 1.74
C GLY A 176 -29.31 -31.65 1.94
N LYS A 177 -30.08 -30.55 1.84
CA LYS A 177 -31.55 -30.54 2.01
C LYS A 177 -32.35 -30.66 0.69
N LYS A 178 -31.68 -30.84 -0.46
CA LYS A 178 -32.32 -31.04 -1.78
C LYS A 178 -32.34 -32.51 -2.22
N LYS A 179 -32.69 -33.42 -1.31
CA LYS A 179 -32.95 -34.84 -1.63
C LYS A 179 -34.34 -35.21 -1.17
#